data_AF-A0A379JI11-F1
#
_entry.id   AF-A0A379JI11-F1
#
_cell.length_a   1.000
_cell.length_b   1.000
_cell.length_c   1.000
_cell.angle_alpha   90.00
_cell.angle_beta   90.00
_cell.angle_gamma   90.00
#
_symmetry.space_group_name_H-M   'P 1'
#
loop_
_entity.id
_entity.type
_entity.pdbx_description
1 polymer ?
#
loop_
_entity_poly.entity_id
_entity_poly.type
_entity_poly.pdbx_seq_one_letter_code
_entity_poly.pdbx_strand_id
1 'polypeptide(L)'
;MKRLVVCCDGTWKAESDDTVSNIVKIAQTVRITGTDKSGSTVGQRVFYVSGPGAGGFTSDRLLGGAFGLGLEANLWSAYWQVALNWKPGDEIYIFGFSRGAYTARSLAGMITRLGILTDEAMICGKYRDAQRIYKQRKKHIDDPDPPEWERFRKRYAYPERPKINFLGVFDTVGAMGIPGVTAWRHRFHDVRLSSVVHCARQALAIDERRRAFEPCLWEIPVELGEKYRRTDRVKQVWFEGVHSDIGGGYPECGLSDTTLHWMIREAEAEGLEFDHDRLRSLMSHCVPVEHHKRHDSLGLGFRILNYVRLVRKWRTPRFYWDSWRKLLHHTDRSVYFASTVRIRDGYTPGNLRRWLLEHGGAANTIPADLVEPIDLPPAPAPTYTANGDTADRGAEKLPAPA
;
A
#
# COMPACT_ATOMS: atom_id res chain seq x y z
N MET A 1 -18.37 -20.64 -0.71
CA MET A 1 -17.80 -19.31 -0.42
C MET A 1 -16.29 -19.45 -0.30
N LYS A 2 -15.52 -18.50 -0.83
CA LYS A 2 -14.06 -18.41 -0.69
C LYS A 2 -13.60 -16.95 -0.58
N ARG A 3 -12.37 -16.74 -0.12
CA ARG A 3 -11.71 -15.44 -0.05
C ARG A 3 -10.67 -15.32 -1.15
N LEU A 4 -10.77 -14.28 -1.97
CA LEU A 4 -9.77 -13.95 -2.97
C LEU A 4 -8.89 -12.82 -2.43
N VAL A 5 -7.60 -13.08 -2.32
CA VAL A 5 -6.61 -12.11 -1.82
C VAL A 5 -5.73 -11.67 -2.98
N VAL A 6 -5.79 -10.40 -3.36
CA VAL A 6 -5.02 -9.83 -4.46
C VAL A 6 -3.90 -8.97 -3.89
N CYS A 7 -2.66 -9.38 -4.08
CA CYS A 7 -1.46 -8.70 -3.60
C CYS A 7 -0.76 -7.99 -4.76
N CYS A 8 -0.87 -6.68 -4.82
CA CYS A 8 -0.26 -5.84 -5.85
C CYS A 8 1.03 -5.22 -5.31
N ASP A 9 2.20 -5.72 -5.72
CA ASP A 9 3.46 -5.14 -5.25
C ASP A 9 3.96 -4.03 -6.19
N GLY A 10 4.46 -2.97 -5.59
CA GLY A 10 5.05 -1.83 -6.28
C GLY A 10 6.57 -1.90 -6.37
N THR A 11 7.27 -2.80 -5.67
CA THR A 11 8.74 -2.79 -5.61
C THR A 11 9.39 -3.20 -6.93
N TRP A 12 10.43 -2.45 -7.33
CA TRP A 12 11.27 -2.69 -8.50
C TRP A 12 12.37 -3.74 -8.26
N LYS A 13 12.49 -4.25 -7.02
CA LYS A 13 13.47 -5.28 -6.69
C LYS A 13 12.91 -6.61 -7.20
N ALA A 14 13.65 -7.23 -8.11
CA ALA A 14 13.51 -8.64 -8.41
C ALA A 14 13.59 -9.44 -7.10
N GLU A 15 12.97 -10.61 -7.09
CA GLU A 15 12.84 -11.54 -5.96
C GLU A 15 14.19 -12.15 -5.51
N SER A 16 15.26 -11.34 -5.42
CA SER A 16 16.64 -11.78 -5.21
C SER A 16 17.49 -10.87 -4.31
N ASP A 17 16.91 -10.08 -3.42
CA ASP A 17 17.63 -9.47 -2.28
C ASP A 17 17.07 -10.08 -0.99
N ASP A 18 17.90 -10.20 0.06
CA ASP A 18 17.54 -10.72 1.39
C ASP A 18 16.46 -9.90 2.15
N THR A 19 15.74 -9.00 1.45
CA THR A 19 14.73 -8.10 2.00
C THR A 19 13.50 -8.08 1.10
N VAL A 20 12.32 -8.22 1.71
CA VAL A 20 11.04 -8.30 0.99
C VAL A 20 10.08 -7.19 1.41
N SER A 21 9.12 -6.87 0.55
CA SER A 21 8.06 -5.91 0.86
C SER A 21 7.05 -6.51 1.85
N ASN A 22 6.26 -5.65 2.48
CA ASN A 22 5.10 -6.05 3.28
C ASN A 22 4.04 -6.78 2.44
N ILE A 23 3.98 -6.53 1.13
CA ILE A 23 3.06 -7.24 0.23
C ILE A 23 3.49 -8.69 0.02
N VAL A 24 4.80 -8.95 -0.10
CA VAL A 24 5.33 -10.31 -0.11
C VAL A 24 5.06 -10.99 1.23
N LYS A 25 5.32 -10.32 2.36
CA LYS A 25 5.05 -10.89 3.69
C LYS A 25 3.57 -11.27 3.86
N ILE A 26 2.64 -10.40 3.45
CA ILE A 26 1.19 -10.71 3.42
C ILE A 26 0.91 -11.93 2.55
N ALA A 27 1.41 -11.95 1.31
CA ALA A 27 1.15 -13.05 0.38
C ALA A 27 1.67 -14.40 0.89
N GLN A 28 2.80 -14.41 1.61
CA GLN A 28 3.41 -15.61 2.18
C GLN A 28 2.79 -16.05 3.51
N THR A 29 1.94 -15.22 4.13
CA THR A 29 1.38 -15.50 5.47
C THR A 29 -0.11 -15.73 5.45
N VAL A 30 -0.85 -15.38 4.39
CA VAL A 30 -2.27 -15.76 4.29
C VAL A 30 -2.42 -17.28 4.34
N ARG A 31 -3.23 -17.79 5.27
CA ARG A 31 -3.51 -19.23 5.35
C ARG A 31 -4.29 -19.70 4.13
N ILE A 32 -4.08 -20.93 3.68
CA ILE A 32 -4.86 -21.51 2.56
C ILE A 32 -6.33 -21.73 2.96
N THR A 33 -6.58 -21.97 4.26
CA THR A 33 -7.91 -22.13 4.84
C THR A 33 -8.11 -21.15 5.98
N GLY A 34 -9.34 -20.67 6.12
CA GLY A 34 -9.84 -19.96 7.29
C GLY A 34 -11.25 -20.43 7.63
N THR A 35 -11.94 -19.65 8.43
CA THR A 35 -13.27 -19.91 8.97
C THR A 35 -14.19 -18.73 8.70
N ASP A 36 -15.43 -19.00 8.31
CA ASP A 36 -16.46 -17.96 8.26
C ASP A 36 -17.12 -17.74 9.62
N LYS A 37 -18.08 -16.81 9.67
CA LYS A 37 -18.84 -16.49 10.90
C LYS A 37 -19.67 -17.65 11.44
N SER A 38 -19.91 -18.69 10.65
CA SER A 38 -20.62 -19.91 11.07
C SER A 38 -19.67 -21.01 11.58
N GLY A 39 -18.35 -20.78 11.51
CA GLY A 39 -17.32 -21.78 11.82
C GLY A 39 -17.04 -22.75 10.67
N SER A 40 -17.63 -22.54 9.49
CA SER A 40 -17.39 -23.38 8.32
C SER A 40 -16.04 -23.05 7.68
N THR A 41 -15.34 -24.06 7.19
CA THR A 41 -14.05 -23.87 6.50
C THR A 41 -14.22 -23.11 5.19
N VAL A 42 -13.43 -22.06 5.00
CA VAL A 42 -13.39 -21.22 3.80
C VAL A 42 -11.99 -21.24 3.20
N GLY A 43 -11.88 -21.52 1.90
CA GLY A 43 -10.60 -21.41 1.21
C GLY A 43 -10.19 -19.95 1.01
N GLN A 44 -8.92 -19.62 1.21
CA GLN A 44 -8.34 -18.31 0.92
C GLN A 44 -7.28 -18.47 -0.17
N ARG A 45 -7.47 -17.78 -1.31
CA ARG A 45 -6.60 -17.92 -2.49
C ARG A 45 -5.87 -16.62 -2.75
N VAL A 46 -4.54 -16.69 -2.78
CA VAL A 46 -3.67 -15.53 -3.02
C VAL A 46 -3.34 -15.43 -4.50
N PHE A 47 -3.53 -14.24 -5.06
CA PHE A 47 -3.07 -13.84 -6.39
C PHE A 47 -2.04 -12.73 -6.22
N TYR A 48 -0.82 -13.00 -6.66
CA TYR A 48 0.27 -12.04 -6.58
C TYR A 48 0.50 -11.39 -7.93
N VAL A 49 0.59 -10.06 -7.95
CA VAL A 49 0.88 -9.25 -9.13
C VAL A 49 2.17 -8.50 -8.89
N SER A 50 3.26 -9.00 -9.49
CA SER A 50 4.59 -8.43 -9.35
C SER A 50 4.66 -7.04 -10.00
N GLY A 51 5.45 -6.14 -9.41
CA GLY A 51 5.68 -4.81 -9.96
C GLY A 51 6.26 -4.86 -11.37
N PRO A 52 5.99 -3.86 -12.23
CA PRO A 52 6.64 -3.79 -13.54
C PRO A 52 8.15 -3.75 -13.29
N GLY A 53 8.88 -4.78 -13.72
CA GLY A 53 10.33 -4.79 -13.65
C GLY A 53 11.02 -5.80 -12.73
N ALA A 54 10.30 -6.77 -12.16
CA ALA A 54 10.93 -7.95 -11.53
C ALA A 54 11.75 -8.80 -12.53
N GLY A 55 11.55 -8.62 -13.84
CA GLY A 55 12.46 -9.10 -14.90
C GLY A 55 13.57 -8.08 -15.17
N GLY A 56 14.83 -8.51 -15.00
CA GLY A 56 16.02 -7.68 -14.97
C GLY A 56 16.21 -6.77 -16.19
N PHE A 57 16.13 -5.46 -15.95
CA PHE A 57 16.72 -4.38 -16.76
C PHE A 57 16.76 -3.14 -15.85
N THR A 58 17.90 -2.91 -15.20
CA THR A 58 18.04 -2.07 -14.00
C THR A 58 18.20 -0.56 -14.26
N SER A 59 18.37 -0.09 -15.50
CA SER A 59 18.86 1.27 -15.74
C SER A 59 17.86 2.33 -16.24
N ASP A 60 16.66 1.98 -16.74
CA ASP A 60 15.84 2.97 -17.50
C ASP A 60 14.54 3.46 -16.81
N ARG A 61 14.44 3.25 -15.50
CA ARG A 61 13.14 3.08 -14.81
C ARG A 61 12.64 4.23 -13.94
N LEU A 62 13.34 5.36 -13.86
CA LEU A 62 12.84 6.50 -13.08
C LEU A 62 11.84 7.37 -13.85
N LEU A 63 11.86 7.33 -15.20
CA LEU A 63 11.09 8.24 -16.05
C LEU A 63 10.51 7.62 -17.33
N GLY A 64 10.71 6.34 -17.67
CA GLY A 64 10.32 5.80 -18.99
C GLY A 64 8.82 5.52 -19.21
N GLY A 65 8.33 5.68 -20.45
CA GLY A 65 6.95 5.37 -20.88
C GLY A 65 6.49 3.92 -20.68
N ALA A 66 7.42 2.98 -20.47
CA ALA A 66 7.12 1.59 -20.07
C ALA A 66 6.40 1.50 -18.71
N PHE A 67 6.53 2.53 -17.87
CA PHE A 67 5.87 2.65 -16.57
C PHE A 67 4.34 2.55 -16.65
N GLY A 68 3.76 3.29 -17.61
CA GLY A 68 2.30 3.34 -17.77
C GLY A 68 1.73 2.04 -18.34
N LEU A 69 2.47 1.41 -19.25
CA LEU A 69 2.11 0.13 -19.86
C LEU A 69 2.16 -1.02 -18.85
N GLY A 70 3.18 -1.05 -17.99
CA GLY A 70 3.31 -2.08 -16.96
C GLY A 70 2.21 -2.00 -15.88
N LEU A 71 1.82 -0.79 -15.49
CA LEU A 71 0.71 -0.60 -14.54
C LEU A 71 -0.64 -1.05 -15.12
N GLU A 72 -0.90 -0.72 -16.39
CA GLU A 72 -2.12 -1.17 -17.07
C GLU A 72 -2.15 -2.69 -17.18
N ALA A 73 -1.03 -3.33 -17.55
CA ALA A 73 -0.92 -4.78 -17.60
C ALA A 73 -1.20 -5.42 -16.24
N ASN A 74 -0.55 -4.96 -15.17
CA ASN A 74 -0.74 -5.47 -13.81
C ASN A 74 -2.19 -5.37 -13.34
N LEU A 75 -2.84 -4.23 -13.59
CA LEU A 75 -4.24 -4.01 -13.24
C LEU A 75 -5.16 -5.02 -13.94
N TRP A 76 -4.94 -5.22 -15.23
CA TRP A 76 -5.71 -6.16 -16.04
C TRP A 76 -5.45 -7.62 -15.67
N SER A 77 -4.21 -7.98 -15.35
CA SER A 77 -3.88 -9.30 -14.79
C SER A 77 -4.58 -9.54 -13.46
N ALA A 78 -4.63 -8.54 -12.57
CA ALA A 78 -5.36 -8.64 -11.31
C ALA A 78 -6.87 -8.83 -11.53
N TYR A 79 -7.47 -8.04 -12.43
CA TYR A 79 -8.89 -8.17 -12.77
C TYR A 79 -9.21 -9.53 -13.40
N TRP A 80 -8.34 -10.05 -14.25
CA TRP A 80 -8.49 -11.37 -14.87
C TRP A 80 -8.58 -12.47 -13.81
N GLN A 81 -7.70 -12.44 -12.80
CA GLN A 81 -7.74 -13.40 -11.69
C GLN A 81 -9.04 -13.29 -10.90
N VAL A 82 -9.52 -12.08 -10.61
CA VAL A 82 -10.79 -11.88 -9.91
C VAL A 82 -11.96 -12.39 -10.76
N ALA A 83 -12.04 -12.03 -12.04
CA ALA A 83 -13.15 -12.39 -12.93
C ALA A 83 -13.32 -13.91 -13.10
N LEU A 84 -12.21 -14.65 -13.23
CA LEU A 84 -12.28 -16.11 -13.41
C LEU A 84 -12.49 -16.90 -12.12
N ASN A 85 -12.21 -16.31 -10.96
CA ASN A 85 -12.27 -17.04 -9.70
C ASN A 85 -13.43 -16.62 -8.80
N TRP A 86 -13.95 -15.40 -8.92
CA TRP A 86 -15.01 -14.91 -8.05
C TRP A 86 -16.38 -15.47 -8.46
N LYS A 87 -17.16 -15.87 -7.46
CA LYS A 87 -18.57 -16.24 -7.58
C LYS A 87 -19.38 -15.44 -6.54
N PRO A 88 -20.70 -15.24 -6.76
CA PRO A 88 -21.56 -14.58 -5.78
C PRO A 88 -21.41 -15.21 -4.38
N GLY A 89 -21.22 -14.35 -3.38
CA GLY A 89 -20.94 -14.75 -2.00
C GLY A 89 -19.46 -14.84 -1.62
N ASP A 90 -18.55 -14.81 -2.60
CA ASP A 90 -17.11 -14.78 -2.31
C ASP A 90 -16.64 -13.39 -1.84
N GLU A 91 -15.60 -13.39 -1.00
CA GLU A 91 -15.02 -12.19 -0.41
C GLU A 91 -13.76 -11.76 -1.16
N ILE A 92 -13.51 -10.45 -1.22
CA ILE A 92 -12.35 -9.89 -1.93
C ILE A 92 -11.52 -9.02 -0.97
N TYR A 93 -10.24 -9.35 -0.86
CA TYR A 93 -9.23 -8.62 -0.11
C TYR A 93 -8.16 -8.15 -1.08
N ILE A 94 -7.83 -6.86 -1.06
CA ILE A 94 -6.86 -6.28 -1.98
C ILE A 94 -5.80 -5.55 -1.17
N PHE A 95 -4.54 -5.88 -1.43
CA PHE A 95 -3.38 -5.24 -0.81
C PHE A 95 -2.51 -4.58 -1.87
N GLY A 96 -1.89 -3.46 -1.53
CA GLY A 96 -0.82 -2.95 -2.39
C GLY A 96 0.11 -1.93 -1.75
N PHE A 97 1.34 -1.85 -2.26
CA PHE A 97 2.35 -0.90 -1.79
C PHE A 97 2.80 0.01 -2.93
N SER A 98 2.97 1.31 -2.66
CA SER A 98 3.57 2.26 -3.60
C SER A 98 2.77 2.38 -4.90
N ARG A 99 3.31 1.89 -6.01
CA ARG A 99 2.60 1.74 -7.29
C ARG A 99 1.67 0.54 -7.33
N GLY A 100 2.00 -0.53 -6.61
CA GLY A 100 1.08 -1.62 -6.37
C GLY A 100 -0.17 -1.16 -5.62
N ALA A 101 -0.03 -0.18 -4.72
CA ALA A 101 -1.19 0.49 -4.09
C ALA A 101 -2.05 1.26 -5.12
N TYR A 102 -1.42 1.90 -6.12
CA TYR A 102 -2.14 2.50 -7.24
C TYR A 102 -2.91 1.44 -8.04
N THR A 103 -2.30 0.29 -8.32
CA THR A 103 -2.95 -0.85 -8.98
C THR A 103 -4.12 -1.39 -8.15
N ALA A 104 -3.93 -1.60 -6.84
CA ALA A 104 -4.96 -2.07 -5.91
C ALA A 104 -6.19 -1.14 -5.87
N ARG A 105 -5.96 0.17 -5.75
CA ARG A 105 -7.03 1.18 -5.78
C ARG A 105 -7.72 1.24 -7.14
N SER A 106 -6.95 1.15 -8.22
CA SER A 106 -7.50 1.11 -9.59
C SER A 106 -8.34 -0.14 -9.84
N LEU A 107 -7.95 -1.28 -9.26
CA LEU A 107 -8.73 -2.53 -9.33
C LEU A 107 -10.08 -2.37 -8.63
N ALA A 108 -10.11 -1.75 -7.46
CA ALA A 108 -11.37 -1.45 -6.78
C ALA A 108 -12.28 -0.54 -7.63
N GLY A 109 -11.72 0.51 -8.24
CA GLY A 109 -12.44 1.37 -9.18
C GLY A 109 -12.94 0.62 -10.43
N MET A 110 -12.12 -0.28 -10.97
CA MET A 110 -12.46 -1.13 -12.11
C MET A 110 -13.62 -2.06 -11.79
N ILE A 111 -13.60 -2.75 -10.65
CA ILE A 111 -14.70 -3.62 -10.18
C ILE A 111 -16.01 -2.82 -10.04
N THR A 112 -15.93 -1.58 -9.57
CA THR A 112 -17.10 -0.69 -9.48
C THR A 112 -17.69 -0.36 -10.85
N ARG A 113 -16.80 -0.05 -11.80
CA ARG A 113 -17.18 0.41 -13.14
C ARG A 113 -17.67 -0.71 -14.03
N LEU A 114 -16.99 -1.85 -14.02
CA LEU A 114 -17.24 -2.97 -14.92
C LEU A 114 -18.08 -4.08 -14.30
N GLY A 115 -18.28 -4.06 -12.98
CA GLY A 115 -18.68 -5.27 -12.26
C GLY A 115 -17.58 -6.33 -12.34
N ILE A 116 -17.93 -7.56 -11.97
CA ILE A 116 -17.07 -8.73 -12.17
C ILE A 116 -17.67 -9.51 -13.33
N LEU A 117 -16.92 -9.63 -14.44
CA LEU A 117 -17.36 -10.40 -15.60
C LEU A 117 -17.59 -11.86 -15.23
N THR A 118 -18.63 -12.45 -15.82
CA THR A 118 -18.86 -13.89 -15.76
C THR A 118 -17.77 -14.65 -16.53
N ASP A 119 -17.57 -15.92 -16.18
CA ASP A 119 -16.70 -16.83 -16.92
C ASP A 119 -17.11 -16.96 -18.39
N GLU A 120 -18.41 -17.07 -18.68
CA GLU A 120 -18.94 -17.06 -20.05
C GLU A 120 -18.58 -15.77 -20.80
N ALA A 121 -18.75 -14.60 -20.19
CA ALA A 121 -18.38 -13.34 -20.81
C ALA A 121 -16.87 -13.27 -21.11
N MET A 122 -16.03 -13.79 -20.21
CA MET A 122 -14.59 -13.89 -20.43
C MET A 122 -14.26 -14.79 -21.61
N ILE A 123 -14.89 -15.98 -21.71
CA ILE A 123 -14.73 -16.94 -22.82
C ILE A 123 -15.20 -16.34 -24.15
N CYS A 124 -16.33 -15.64 -24.16
CA CYS A 124 -16.88 -14.97 -25.34
C CYS A 124 -16.11 -13.69 -25.74
N GLY A 125 -14.93 -13.43 -25.17
CA GLY A 125 -14.06 -12.33 -25.57
C GLY A 125 -14.51 -10.95 -25.12
N LYS A 126 -15.45 -10.84 -24.17
CA LYS A 126 -15.96 -9.54 -23.66
C LYS A 126 -14.96 -8.77 -22.84
N TYR A 127 -13.84 -9.40 -22.50
CA TYR A 127 -12.69 -8.75 -21.91
C TYR A 127 -12.23 -7.51 -22.70
N ARG A 128 -12.13 -7.58 -24.04
CA ARG A 128 -11.72 -6.42 -24.86
C ARG A 128 -12.73 -5.26 -24.79
N ASP A 129 -14.01 -5.58 -24.70
CA ASP A 129 -15.09 -4.60 -24.55
C ASP A 129 -14.99 -3.89 -23.19
N ALA A 130 -14.75 -4.66 -22.13
CA ALA A 130 -14.44 -4.14 -20.79
C ALA A 130 -13.21 -3.21 -20.80
N GLN A 131 -12.15 -3.56 -21.54
CA GLN A 131 -10.97 -2.69 -21.68
C GLN A 131 -11.30 -1.35 -22.34
N ARG A 132 -12.15 -1.36 -23.36
CA ARG A 132 -12.61 -0.13 -24.03
C ARG A 132 -13.43 0.74 -23.08
N ILE A 133 -14.37 0.16 -22.35
CA ILE A 133 -15.20 0.86 -21.36
C ILE A 133 -14.34 1.46 -20.25
N TYR A 134 -13.39 0.69 -19.69
CA TYR A 134 -12.56 1.17 -18.60
C TYR A 134 -11.71 2.39 -18.97
N LYS A 135 -11.27 2.48 -20.23
CA LYS A 135 -10.49 3.61 -20.76
C LYS A 135 -11.29 4.90 -20.91
N GLN A 136 -12.62 4.81 -20.93
CA GLN A 136 -13.47 5.98 -21.02
C GLN A 136 -13.45 6.80 -19.72
N ARG A 137 -13.76 8.10 -19.85
CA ARG A 137 -13.79 9.04 -18.73
C ARG A 137 -15.12 9.79 -18.74
N LYS A 138 -15.68 9.95 -17.56
CA LYS A 138 -16.75 10.92 -17.34
C LYS A 138 -16.17 12.34 -17.42
N LYS A 139 -17.01 13.32 -17.74
CA LYS A 139 -16.60 14.73 -17.75
C LYS A 139 -16.35 15.21 -16.32
N HIS A 140 -17.25 14.87 -15.41
CA HIS A 140 -17.10 15.00 -13.97
C HIS A 140 -17.28 13.65 -13.28
N ILE A 141 -16.60 13.47 -12.15
CA ILE A 141 -16.64 12.24 -11.35
C ILE A 141 -18.06 11.89 -10.87
N ASP A 142 -18.84 12.92 -10.54
CA ASP A 142 -20.21 12.83 -10.04
C ASP A 142 -21.27 12.64 -11.14
N ASP A 143 -20.88 12.75 -12.42
CA ASP A 143 -21.81 12.50 -13.51
C ASP A 143 -22.34 11.06 -13.45
N PRO A 144 -23.59 10.80 -13.88
CA PRO A 144 -24.10 9.44 -13.97
C PRO A 144 -23.20 8.58 -14.88
N ASP A 145 -23.17 7.27 -14.61
CA ASP A 145 -22.51 6.33 -15.50
C ASP A 145 -23.13 6.41 -16.91
N PRO A 146 -22.33 6.42 -17.98
CA PRO A 146 -22.84 6.25 -19.33
C PRO A 146 -23.76 5.02 -19.42
N PRO A 147 -24.92 5.11 -20.08
CA PRO A 147 -25.88 4.00 -20.18
C PRO A 147 -25.27 2.71 -20.76
N GLU A 148 -24.24 2.83 -21.58
CA GLU A 148 -23.49 1.70 -22.11
C GLU A 148 -22.71 0.91 -21.06
N TRP A 149 -22.21 1.55 -20.00
CA TRP A 149 -21.51 0.86 -18.91
C TRP A 149 -22.50 0.02 -18.12
N GLU A 150 -23.67 0.58 -17.83
CA GLU A 150 -24.75 -0.12 -17.14
C GLU A 150 -25.27 -1.30 -17.96
N ARG A 151 -25.55 -1.10 -19.26
CA ARG A 151 -25.95 -2.20 -20.16
C ARG A 151 -24.90 -3.29 -20.25
N PHE A 152 -23.62 -2.92 -20.29
CA PHE A 152 -22.51 -3.87 -20.32
C PHE A 152 -22.47 -4.71 -19.04
N ARG A 153 -22.52 -4.07 -17.87
CA ARG A 153 -22.57 -4.75 -16.57
C ARG A 153 -23.76 -5.71 -16.49
N LYS A 154 -24.96 -5.23 -16.80
CA LYS A 154 -26.19 -6.03 -16.73
C LYS A 154 -26.15 -7.28 -17.60
N ARG A 155 -25.44 -7.22 -18.72
CA ARG A 155 -25.37 -8.33 -19.69
C ARG A 155 -24.23 -9.31 -19.43
N TYR A 156 -23.09 -8.84 -18.93
CA TYR A 156 -21.84 -9.60 -18.95
C TYR A 156 -21.19 -9.78 -17.57
N ALA A 157 -21.61 -9.02 -16.55
CA ALA A 157 -21.16 -9.18 -15.18
C ALA A 157 -22.19 -9.93 -14.34
N TYR A 158 -21.75 -10.45 -13.19
CA TYR A 158 -22.69 -10.97 -12.20
C TYR A 158 -23.68 -9.88 -11.75
N PRO A 159 -24.96 -10.22 -11.57
CA PRO A 159 -25.99 -9.25 -11.20
C PRO A 159 -25.82 -8.73 -9.76
N GLU A 160 -25.23 -9.53 -8.87
CA GLU A 160 -24.90 -9.12 -7.52
C GLU A 160 -23.82 -8.05 -7.54
N ARG A 161 -24.07 -6.96 -6.81
CA ARG A 161 -23.07 -5.91 -6.65
C ARG A 161 -21.87 -6.48 -5.88
N PRO A 162 -20.66 -6.50 -6.47
CA PRO A 162 -19.50 -7.04 -5.80
C PRO A 162 -19.17 -6.20 -4.55
N LYS A 163 -18.75 -6.87 -3.49
CA LYS A 163 -18.25 -6.26 -2.25
C LYS A 163 -16.75 -6.54 -2.17
N ILE A 164 -15.96 -5.49 -1.96
CA ILE A 164 -14.55 -5.62 -1.59
C ILE A 164 -14.52 -5.53 -0.07
N ASN A 165 -14.24 -6.65 0.59
CA ASN A 165 -14.23 -6.76 2.04
C ASN A 165 -13.15 -5.86 2.65
N PHE A 166 -11.95 -5.88 2.09
CA PHE A 166 -10.82 -5.11 2.58
C PHE A 166 -9.97 -4.55 1.44
N LEU A 167 -9.59 -3.27 1.54
CA LEU A 167 -8.59 -2.63 0.69
C LEU A 167 -7.50 -2.01 1.57
N GLY A 168 -6.37 -2.70 1.68
CA GLY A 168 -5.21 -2.26 2.46
C GLY A 168 -4.10 -1.74 1.58
N VAL A 169 -3.62 -0.52 1.81
CA VAL A 169 -2.52 0.04 1.01
C VAL A 169 -1.42 0.68 1.86
N PHE A 170 -0.19 0.57 1.38
CA PHE A 170 0.98 1.19 1.97
C PHE A 170 1.48 2.32 1.07
N ASP A 171 1.60 3.52 1.64
CA ASP A 171 2.09 4.78 1.08
C ASP A 171 1.83 4.94 -0.43
N THR A 172 0.55 5.05 -0.81
CA THR A 172 0.16 5.18 -2.21
C THR A 172 0.82 6.39 -2.86
N VAL A 173 1.59 6.15 -3.92
CA VAL A 173 2.18 7.22 -4.75
C VAL A 173 1.51 7.24 -6.11
N GLY A 174 1.21 8.44 -6.60
CA GLY A 174 0.56 8.60 -7.90
C GLY A 174 1.44 8.09 -9.04
N ALA A 175 0.81 7.43 -10.01
CA ALA A 175 1.40 7.10 -11.30
C ALA A 175 1.57 8.36 -12.15
N MET A 176 2.42 9.30 -11.74
CA MET A 176 2.75 10.42 -12.61
C MET A 176 3.74 9.96 -13.67
N GLY A 177 3.22 9.69 -14.87
CA GLY A 177 4.02 9.64 -16.08
C GLY A 177 4.77 10.95 -16.32
N ILE A 178 5.68 10.95 -17.28
CA ILE A 178 6.51 12.11 -17.64
C ILE A 178 5.60 13.31 -17.93
N PRO A 179 5.77 14.46 -17.25
CA PRO A 179 5.08 15.69 -17.59
C PRO A 179 5.28 16.03 -19.07
N GLY A 180 4.19 16.12 -19.83
CA GLY A 180 4.20 16.43 -21.27
C GLY A 180 4.07 15.23 -22.22
N VAL A 181 4.31 13.99 -21.77
CA VAL A 181 4.31 12.80 -22.67
C VAL A 181 3.26 11.77 -22.27
N THR A 182 3.22 11.36 -20.99
CA THR A 182 2.33 10.28 -20.52
C THR A 182 1.51 10.65 -19.28
N ALA A 183 1.71 11.86 -18.75
CA ALA A 183 1.04 12.35 -17.54
C ALA A 183 -0.50 12.40 -17.63
N TRP A 184 -1.11 12.43 -18.82
CA TRP A 184 -2.57 12.43 -18.97
C TRP A 184 -3.19 11.03 -19.04
N ARG A 185 -2.42 9.99 -19.39
CA ARG A 185 -2.95 8.64 -19.66
C ARG A 185 -3.14 7.81 -18.39
N HIS A 186 -2.33 8.07 -17.35
CA HIS A 186 -2.25 7.23 -16.14
C HIS A 186 -2.59 7.97 -14.84
N ARG A 187 -3.25 9.14 -14.92
CA ARG A 187 -3.84 9.75 -13.73
C ARG A 187 -4.97 8.88 -13.24
N PHE A 188 -5.02 8.69 -11.91
CA PHE A 188 -6.09 8.03 -11.18
C PHE A 188 -7.40 8.12 -11.95
N HIS A 189 -8.00 6.97 -12.26
CA HIS A 189 -9.38 6.96 -12.76
C HIS A 189 -10.31 7.59 -11.71
N ASP A 190 -9.90 7.53 -10.43
CA ASP A 190 -10.54 8.22 -9.32
C ASP A 190 -9.64 8.15 -8.06
N VAL A 191 -9.46 9.26 -7.32
CA VAL A 191 -8.85 9.22 -5.95
C VAL A 191 -9.91 9.02 -4.87
N ARG A 192 -11.19 9.17 -5.22
CA ARG A 192 -12.36 8.88 -4.39
C ARG A 192 -12.41 7.39 -4.09
N LEU A 193 -12.67 7.07 -2.83
CA LEU A 193 -12.85 5.67 -2.45
C LEU A 193 -14.14 5.12 -3.09
N SER A 194 -14.01 3.94 -3.71
CA SER A 194 -15.17 3.28 -4.30
C SER A 194 -16.22 2.89 -3.24
N SER A 195 -17.48 3.01 -3.63
CA SER A 195 -18.63 2.50 -2.90
C SER A 195 -18.61 0.98 -2.69
N VAL A 196 -17.98 0.17 -3.53
CA VAL A 196 -17.96 -1.29 -3.28
C VAL A 196 -16.98 -1.71 -2.19
N VAL A 197 -16.11 -0.80 -1.72
CA VAL A 197 -15.14 -1.08 -0.65
C VAL A 197 -15.80 -0.97 0.71
N HIS A 198 -15.80 -2.07 1.45
CA HIS A 198 -16.40 -2.17 2.77
C HIS A 198 -15.48 -1.63 3.88
N CYS A 199 -14.19 -1.97 3.84
CA CYS A 199 -13.18 -1.51 4.77
C CYS A 199 -11.93 -1.08 3.99
N ALA A 200 -11.43 0.13 4.25
CA ALA A 200 -10.26 0.70 3.59
C ALA A 200 -9.23 1.16 4.62
N ARG A 201 -7.97 0.77 4.42
CA ARG A 201 -6.84 1.09 5.30
C ARG A 201 -5.67 1.58 4.47
N GLN A 202 -5.10 2.71 4.86
CA GLN A 202 -3.93 3.26 4.21
C GLN A 202 -2.89 3.67 5.26
N ALA A 203 -1.71 3.04 5.22
CA ALA A 203 -0.54 3.49 5.97
C ALA A 203 0.23 4.54 5.16
N LEU A 204 0.67 5.63 5.79
CA LEU A 204 1.32 6.77 5.13
C LEU A 204 2.66 7.10 5.80
N ALA A 205 3.65 7.49 5.00
CA ALA A 205 4.98 7.88 5.49
C ALA A 205 5.03 9.35 5.90
N ILE A 206 5.32 9.64 7.18
CA ILE A 206 5.51 11.01 7.69
C ILE A 206 6.79 11.63 7.15
N ASP A 207 7.87 10.85 7.09
CA ASP A 207 9.23 11.37 6.86
C ASP A 207 9.63 11.39 5.38
N GLU A 208 8.75 10.97 4.47
CA GLU A 208 9.01 10.95 3.04
C GLU A 208 9.00 12.37 2.43
N ARG A 209 10.16 12.81 1.93
CA ARG A 209 10.40 14.19 1.46
C ARG A 209 10.57 14.32 -0.06
N ARG A 210 10.56 13.22 -0.81
CA ARG A 210 10.65 13.26 -2.27
C ARG A 210 9.30 13.74 -2.82
N ARG A 211 9.29 14.87 -3.51
CA ARG A 211 8.09 15.43 -4.18
C ARG A 211 7.56 14.54 -5.31
N ALA A 212 8.35 13.55 -5.74
CA ALA A 212 7.91 12.50 -6.65
C ALA A 212 6.99 11.47 -5.99
N PHE A 213 7.07 11.35 -4.68
CA PHE A 213 6.29 10.45 -3.83
C PHE A 213 5.24 11.28 -3.10
N GLU A 214 4.46 12.05 -3.85
CA GLU A 214 3.33 12.81 -3.29
C GLU A 214 2.29 11.83 -2.72
N PRO A 215 1.89 11.96 -1.44
CA PRO A 215 0.94 11.04 -0.84
C PRO A 215 -0.44 11.23 -1.51
N CYS A 216 -1.03 10.13 -1.94
CA CYS A 216 -2.38 10.12 -2.45
C CYS A 216 -3.35 9.68 -1.36
N LEU A 217 -3.91 10.62 -0.61
CA LEU A 217 -5.00 10.33 0.32
C LEU A 217 -6.27 9.96 -0.47
N TRP A 218 -7.14 9.15 0.12
CA TRP A 218 -8.50 8.95 -0.38
C TRP A 218 -9.35 10.19 -0.12
N GLU A 219 -10.12 10.56 -1.14
CA GLU A 219 -11.26 11.45 -0.98
C GLU A 219 -12.47 10.61 -0.55
N ILE A 220 -13.09 10.98 0.57
CA ILE A 220 -14.26 10.30 1.13
C ILE A 220 -15.48 11.23 0.92
N PRO A 221 -16.38 10.90 -0.01
CA PRO A 221 -17.62 11.65 -0.21
C PRO A 221 -18.51 11.56 1.03
N VAL A 222 -19.17 12.68 1.36
CA VAL A 222 -20.08 12.79 2.51
C VAL A 222 -21.19 11.74 2.44
N GLU A 223 -21.81 11.56 1.27
CA GLU A 223 -22.88 10.58 1.03
C GLU A 223 -22.43 9.13 1.28
N LEU A 224 -21.17 8.82 1.01
CA LEU A 224 -20.59 7.50 1.26
C LEU A 224 -20.26 7.28 2.75
N GLY A 225 -20.11 8.33 3.55
CA GLY A 225 -20.05 8.22 5.01
C GLY A 225 -21.42 7.83 5.57
N GLU A 226 -22.47 8.58 5.18
CA GLU A 226 -23.83 8.36 5.68
C GLU A 226 -24.41 7.01 5.23
N LYS A 227 -24.24 6.66 3.95
CA LYS A 227 -24.77 5.41 3.38
C LYS A 227 -24.21 4.15 4.04
N TYR A 228 -23.00 4.20 4.58
CA TYR A 228 -22.32 3.02 5.11
C TYR A 228 -22.44 2.91 6.64
N ARG A 229 -22.96 3.94 7.34
CA ARG A 229 -23.17 4.03 8.81
C ARG A 229 -21.99 3.60 9.71
N ARG A 230 -20.88 3.20 9.13
CA ARG A 230 -19.67 2.67 9.76
C ARG A 230 -18.61 3.76 9.74
N THR A 231 -18.41 4.41 10.87
CA THR A 231 -17.50 5.55 11.03
C THR A 231 -16.03 5.17 10.83
N ASP A 232 -15.65 3.91 11.08
CA ASP A 232 -14.30 3.35 10.89
C ASP A 232 -14.11 2.69 9.51
N ARG A 233 -15.01 2.92 8.55
CA ARG A 233 -14.93 2.36 7.19
C ARG A 233 -13.59 2.68 6.50
N VAL A 234 -13.04 3.85 6.75
CA VAL A 234 -11.75 4.28 6.20
C VAL A 234 -10.84 4.67 7.35
N LYS A 235 -9.58 4.25 7.32
CA LYS A 235 -8.52 4.82 8.14
C LYS A 235 -7.30 5.11 7.28
N GLN A 236 -6.81 6.34 7.35
CA GLN A 236 -5.59 6.78 6.68
C GLN A 236 -4.61 7.23 7.77
N VAL A 237 -3.64 6.38 8.09
CA VAL A 237 -2.84 6.51 9.30
C VAL A 237 -1.41 6.89 8.93
N TRP A 238 -0.93 7.99 9.49
CA TRP A 238 0.46 8.44 9.38
C TRP A 238 1.35 7.67 10.35
N PHE A 239 2.44 7.10 9.83
CA PHE A 239 3.45 6.34 10.56
C PHE A 239 4.84 6.99 10.42
N GLU A 240 5.70 6.78 11.41
CA GLU A 240 7.12 7.18 11.38
C GLU A 240 7.87 6.45 10.27
N GLY A 241 8.79 7.16 9.61
CA GLY A 241 9.64 6.63 8.54
C GLY A 241 9.33 7.16 7.15
N VAL A 242 10.21 6.81 6.21
CA VAL A 242 10.09 7.13 4.77
C VAL A 242 9.30 6.03 4.03
N HIS A 243 9.13 6.18 2.72
CA HIS A 243 8.28 5.29 1.90
C HIS A 243 8.49 3.78 2.13
N SER A 244 9.74 3.31 2.16
CA SER A 244 10.06 1.89 2.36
C SER A 244 10.05 1.46 3.84
N ASP A 245 10.09 2.40 4.78
CA ASP A 245 9.81 2.12 6.19
C ASP A 245 8.32 1.84 6.42
N ILE A 246 7.45 2.17 5.46
CA ILE A 246 6.01 1.86 5.55
C ILE A 246 5.66 0.60 4.79
N GLY A 247 6.22 0.39 3.60
CA GLY A 247 5.89 -0.75 2.75
C GLY A 247 6.90 -1.90 2.74
N GLY A 248 8.02 -1.78 3.45
CA GLY A 248 9.09 -2.76 3.49
C GLY A 248 10.10 -2.64 2.33
N GLY A 249 11.14 -3.48 2.39
CA GLY A 249 12.24 -3.54 1.42
C GLY A 249 13.58 -2.98 1.90
N TYR A 250 13.67 -2.56 3.17
CA TYR A 250 14.95 -2.31 3.86
C TYR A 250 15.34 -3.51 4.75
N PRO A 251 16.64 -3.73 5.02
CA PRO A 251 17.10 -4.70 6.01
C PRO A 251 16.65 -4.36 7.42
N GLU A 252 16.69 -3.08 7.79
CA GLU A 252 16.13 -2.57 9.03
C GLU A 252 14.61 -2.40 8.86
N CYS A 253 13.88 -3.44 9.22
CA CYS A 253 12.45 -3.57 8.90
C CYS A 253 11.48 -3.18 10.02
N GLY A 254 11.92 -2.77 11.21
CA GLY A 254 11.04 -2.66 12.38
C GLY A 254 9.91 -1.61 12.23
N LEU A 255 10.16 -0.52 11.50
CA LEU A 255 9.12 0.45 11.14
C LEU A 255 8.11 -0.17 10.16
N SER A 256 8.59 -0.92 9.16
CA SER A 256 7.72 -1.58 8.19
C SER A 256 6.95 -2.75 8.79
N ASP A 257 7.51 -3.41 9.79
CA ASP A 257 6.85 -4.46 10.55
C ASP A 257 5.77 -3.91 11.46
N THR A 258 5.97 -2.70 12.00
CA THR A 258 4.94 -1.96 12.76
C THR A 258 3.70 -1.70 11.88
N THR A 259 3.90 -1.20 10.66
CA THR A 259 2.79 -0.94 9.74
C THR A 259 2.15 -2.23 9.22
N LEU A 260 2.96 -3.28 9.02
CA LEU A 260 2.49 -4.61 8.62
C LEU A 260 1.56 -5.21 9.68
N HIS A 261 1.95 -5.17 10.96
CA HIS A 261 1.12 -5.67 12.05
C HIS A 261 -0.22 -4.96 12.12
N TRP A 262 -0.22 -3.63 12.02
CA TRP A 262 -1.46 -2.86 11.98
C TRP A 262 -2.35 -3.28 10.80
N MET A 263 -1.78 -3.40 9.59
CA MET A 263 -2.53 -3.79 8.40
C MET A 263 -3.11 -5.21 8.51
N ILE A 264 -2.35 -6.16 9.03
CA ILE A 264 -2.79 -7.55 9.24
C ILE A 264 -3.95 -7.59 10.21
N ARG A 265 -3.83 -6.93 11.37
CA ARG A 265 -4.91 -6.89 12.37
C ARG A 265 -6.20 -6.29 11.82
N GLU A 266 -6.09 -5.22 11.04
CA GLU A 266 -7.26 -4.60 10.40
C GLU A 266 -7.89 -5.53 9.34
N ALA A 267 -7.10 -6.36 8.65
CA ALA A 267 -7.62 -7.36 7.71
C ALA A 267 -8.25 -8.57 8.43
N GLU A 268 -7.66 -8.99 9.55
CA GLU A 268 -8.20 -10.05 10.42
C GLU A 268 -9.54 -9.66 11.04
N ALA A 269 -9.70 -8.38 11.41
CA ALA A 269 -10.98 -7.84 11.87
C ALA A 269 -12.10 -7.96 10.82
N GLU A 270 -11.74 -8.01 9.54
CA GLU A 270 -12.68 -8.27 8.43
C GLU A 270 -12.80 -9.76 8.05
N GLY A 271 -12.05 -10.64 8.72
CA GLY A 271 -12.16 -12.09 8.62
C GLY A 271 -11.03 -12.78 7.85
N LEU A 272 -10.03 -12.07 7.33
CA LEU A 272 -8.90 -12.72 6.65
C LEU A 272 -7.97 -13.40 7.67
N GLU A 273 -7.58 -14.65 7.45
CA GLU A 273 -6.72 -15.37 8.40
C GLU A 273 -5.27 -15.52 7.92
N PHE A 274 -4.33 -15.33 8.86
CA PHE A 274 -2.90 -15.39 8.62
C PHE A 274 -2.21 -16.47 9.47
N ASP A 275 -1.06 -16.92 8.99
CA ASP A 275 -0.11 -17.76 9.69
C ASP A 275 0.86 -16.85 10.48
N HIS A 276 0.54 -16.67 11.76
CA HIS A 276 1.34 -15.85 12.67
C HIS A 276 2.71 -16.46 12.99
N ASP A 277 2.89 -17.77 12.86
CA ASP A 277 4.21 -18.40 13.05
C ASP A 277 5.12 -18.05 11.89
N ARG A 278 4.62 -18.16 10.66
CA ARG A 278 5.33 -17.71 9.47
C ARG A 278 5.59 -16.21 9.51
N LEU A 279 4.61 -15.42 9.93
CA LEU A 279 4.77 -13.97 10.06
C LEU A 279 5.92 -13.62 11.02
N ARG A 280 5.94 -14.22 12.22
CA ARG A 280 7.02 -14.03 13.20
C ARG A 280 8.38 -14.43 12.63
N SER A 281 8.46 -15.54 11.89
CA SER A 281 9.70 -15.97 11.22
C SER A 281 10.17 -14.97 10.16
N LEU A 282 9.28 -14.40 9.36
CA LEU A 282 9.66 -13.38 8.37
C LEU A 282 10.13 -12.07 9.01
N MET A 283 9.61 -11.76 10.21
CA MET A 283 9.97 -10.57 10.98
C MET A 283 11.24 -10.76 11.81
N SER A 284 11.60 -11.99 12.18
CA SER A 284 12.82 -12.24 12.97
C SER A 284 14.12 -11.94 12.22
N HIS A 285 14.05 -11.77 10.89
CA HIS A 285 15.18 -11.37 10.05
C HIS A 285 15.48 -9.86 10.15
N CYS A 286 14.71 -9.12 10.94
CA CYS A 286 15.00 -7.72 11.22
C CYS A 286 16.29 -7.58 12.03
N VAL A 287 17.17 -6.69 11.59
CA VAL A 287 18.29 -6.25 12.43
C VAL A 287 17.71 -5.51 13.65
N PRO A 288 17.91 -6.00 14.89
CA PRO A 288 17.45 -5.29 16.08
C PRO A 288 18.24 -3.99 16.20
N VAL A 289 17.55 -2.85 16.24
CA VAL A 289 18.18 -1.56 16.54
C VAL A 289 17.41 -0.92 17.70
N GLU A 290 18.11 -0.55 18.76
CA GLU A 290 17.54 0.10 19.97
C GLU A 290 16.69 1.34 19.62
N HIS A 291 17.02 1.98 18.50
CA HIS A 291 16.21 2.98 17.84
C HIS A 291 16.16 2.64 16.36
N HIS A 292 14.96 2.44 15.80
CA HIS A 292 14.77 2.22 14.36
C HIS A 292 15.61 3.23 13.56
N LYS A 293 16.66 2.72 12.90
CA LYS A 293 17.55 3.54 12.09
C LYS A 293 16.70 4.25 11.05
N ARG A 294 16.70 5.59 11.07
CA ARG A 294 15.90 6.36 10.12
C ARG A 294 16.63 6.47 8.82
N HIS A 295 15.98 6.08 7.74
CA HIS A 295 16.52 6.25 6.40
C HIS A 295 16.20 7.65 5.89
N ASP A 296 17.20 8.30 5.28
CA ASP A 296 16.97 9.52 4.50
C ASP A 296 16.80 9.13 3.02
N SER A 297 15.57 9.22 2.52
CA SER A 297 15.29 8.94 1.11
C SER A 297 15.69 10.09 0.17
N LEU A 298 16.10 11.25 0.70
CA LEU A 298 16.39 12.47 -0.04
C LEU A 298 17.88 12.57 -0.46
N GLY A 299 18.33 11.60 -1.25
CA GLY A 299 19.65 11.65 -1.89
C GLY A 299 19.82 12.83 -2.86
N LEU A 300 21.06 13.09 -3.29
CA LEU A 300 21.43 14.26 -4.12
C LEU A 300 20.55 14.41 -5.38
N GLY A 301 20.28 13.33 -6.11
CA GLY A 301 19.43 13.36 -7.30
C GLY A 301 17.98 13.77 -7.00
N PHE A 302 17.42 13.31 -5.88
CA PHE A 302 16.08 13.71 -5.46
C PHE A 302 16.03 15.15 -4.95
N ARG A 303 17.12 15.69 -4.40
CA ARG A 303 17.22 17.13 -4.03
C ARG A 303 17.10 18.01 -5.27
N ILE A 304 17.82 17.68 -6.35
CA ILE A 304 17.74 18.38 -7.64
C ILE A 304 16.32 18.26 -8.22
N LEU A 305 15.76 17.05 -8.26
CA LEU A 305 14.41 16.83 -8.78
C LEU A 305 13.34 17.58 -7.97
N ASN A 306 13.48 17.64 -6.64
CA ASN A 306 12.60 18.42 -5.78
C ASN A 306 12.65 19.90 -6.11
N TYR A 307 13.84 20.47 -6.33
CA TYR A 307 14.01 21.87 -6.72
C TYR A 307 13.32 22.16 -8.06
N VAL A 308 13.57 21.35 -9.09
CA VAL A 308 12.93 21.48 -10.40
C VAL A 308 11.39 21.43 -10.26
N ARG A 309 10.87 20.51 -9.44
CA ARG A 309 9.42 20.38 -9.21
C ARG A 309 8.85 21.56 -8.42
N LEU A 310 9.57 22.09 -7.44
CA LEU A 310 9.15 23.26 -6.69
C LEU A 310 9.02 24.48 -7.61
N VAL A 311 9.98 24.70 -8.51
CA VAL A 311 9.92 25.81 -9.48
C VAL A 311 8.76 25.64 -10.46
N ARG A 312 8.51 24.42 -10.96
CA ARG A 312 7.42 24.16 -11.92
C ARG A 312 6.02 24.12 -11.30
N LYS A 313 5.91 23.73 -10.03
CA LYS A 313 4.66 23.64 -9.27
C LYS A 313 4.90 24.15 -7.86
N TRP A 314 4.98 25.47 -7.72
CA TRP A 314 5.26 26.10 -6.42
C TRP A 314 4.12 25.86 -5.41
N ARG A 315 2.86 25.86 -5.86
CA ARG A 315 1.68 25.69 -5.00
C ARG A 315 1.17 24.24 -4.99
N THR A 316 1.89 23.32 -4.34
CA THR A 316 1.34 21.99 -4.05
C THR A 316 0.64 21.97 -2.69
N PRO A 317 -0.59 21.43 -2.60
CA PRO A 317 -1.32 21.39 -1.33
C PRO A 317 -0.73 20.37 -0.33
N ARG A 318 0.13 19.45 -0.79
CA ARG A 318 0.67 18.34 0.01
C ARG A 318 2.10 18.49 0.50
N PHE A 319 2.81 19.57 0.13
CA PHE A 319 4.18 19.80 0.60
C PHE A 319 4.39 21.23 1.09
N TYR A 320 5.24 21.38 2.11
CA TYR A 320 5.86 22.65 2.48
C TYR A 320 6.97 23.01 1.47
N TRP A 321 7.52 24.22 1.56
CA TRP A 321 8.60 24.69 0.67
C TRP A 321 9.88 23.83 0.79
N ASP A 322 10.19 23.36 2.00
CA ASP A 322 11.34 22.51 2.34
C ASP A 322 11.09 21.00 2.08
N SER A 323 10.04 20.69 1.32
CA SER A 323 9.64 19.36 0.84
C SER A 323 9.15 18.39 1.92
N TRP A 324 8.91 18.86 3.14
CA TRP A 324 8.15 18.08 4.12
C TRP A 324 6.68 17.95 3.69
N ARG A 325 6.07 16.79 3.96
CA ARG A 325 4.65 16.55 3.69
C ARG A 325 3.77 17.35 4.64
N LYS A 326 2.67 17.90 4.12
CA LYS A 326 1.58 18.45 4.94
C LYS A 326 0.69 17.29 5.38
N LEU A 327 0.55 17.11 6.69
CA LEU A 327 -0.03 15.90 7.30
C LEU A 327 -1.57 15.90 7.21
N LEU A 328 -2.20 17.07 7.40
CA LEU A 328 -3.65 17.21 7.35
C LEU A 328 -4.02 18.50 6.60
N HIS A 329 -5.09 18.40 5.83
CA HIS A 329 -5.80 19.51 5.21
C HIS A 329 -7.25 19.51 5.71
N HIS A 330 -7.92 20.67 5.73
CA HIS A 330 -9.29 20.80 6.25
C HIS A 330 -10.35 19.96 5.50
N THR A 331 -10.02 19.51 4.28
CA THR A 331 -10.87 18.64 3.46
C THR A 331 -10.62 17.15 3.71
N ASP A 332 -9.54 16.81 4.41
CA ASP A 332 -9.17 15.42 4.65
C ASP A 332 -10.11 14.79 5.67
N ARG A 333 -10.44 13.51 5.45
CA ARG A 333 -11.40 12.75 6.25
C ARG A 333 -10.79 11.41 6.66
N SER A 334 -11.12 10.97 7.87
CA SER A 334 -10.64 9.71 8.46
C SER A 334 -9.12 9.55 8.41
N VAL A 335 -8.41 10.61 8.79
CA VAL A 335 -6.96 10.63 8.84
C VAL A 335 -6.51 10.70 10.29
N TYR A 336 -5.56 9.85 10.65
CA TYR A 336 -5.07 9.65 12.02
C TYR A 336 -3.55 9.60 12.04
N PHE A 337 -2.98 9.70 13.23
CA PHE A 337 -1.57 9.43 13.51
C PHE A 337 -1.46 8.14 14.31
N ALA A 338 -0.54 7.26 13.92
CA ALA A 338 -0.24 6.09 14.72
C ALA A 338 0.23 6.51 16.13
N SER A 339 -0.17 5.77 17.16
CA SER A 339 0.24 6.02 18.56
C SER A 339 1.76 5.98 18.77
N THR A 340 2.50 5.38 17.83
CA THR A 340 3.96 5.37 17.80
C THR A 340 4.58 6.71 17.37
N VAL A 341 3.80 7.60 16.74
CA VAL A 341 4.23 8.92 16.27
C VAL A 341 4.22 9.92 17.42
N ARG A 342 5.40 10.22 17.95
CA ARG A 342 5.59 11.22 19.00
C ARG A 342 6.93 11.92 18.87
N ILE A 343 6.97 13.21 19.18
CA ILE A 343 8.23 13.93 19.35
C ILE A 343 8.98 13.30 20.52
N ARG A 344 10.26 13.00 20.31
CA ARG A 344 11.18 12.45 21.32
C ARG A 344 12.60 12.87 21.02
N ASP A 345 13.51 12.66 21.96
CA ASP A 345 14.93 12.93 21.72
C ASP A 345 15.41 12.18 20.48
N GLY A 346 16.04 12.92 19.58
CA GLY A 346 16.45 12.42 18.28
C GLY A 346 15.34 12.26 17.24
N TYR A 347 14.03 12.42 17.53
CA TYR A 347 12.93 12.45 16.54
C TYR A 347 12.11 13.74 16.60
N THR A 348 12.40 14.68 15.71
CA THR A 348 11.69 15.96 15.63
C THR A 348 11.43 16.35 14.17
N PRO A 349 10.61 15.59 13.42
CA PRO A 349 10.41 15.87 12.01
C PRO A 349 9.69 17.21 11.81
N GLY A 350 10.14 17.96 10.80
CA GLY A 350 9.77 19.37 10.63
C GLY A 350 8.28 19.59 10.33
N ASN A 351 7.64 18.66 9.64
CA ASN A 351 6.19 18.66 9.43
C ASN A 351 5.40 18.41 10.71
N LEU A 352 5.77 17.40 11.51
CA LEU A 352 5.06 17.09 12.74
C LEU A 352 5.15 18.26 13.73
N ARG A 353 6.36 18.84 13.89
CA ARG A 353 6.56 20.01 14.74
C ARG A 353 5.66 21.19 14.29
N ARG A 354 5.63 21.49 12.99
CA ARG A 354 4.77 22.56 12.45
C ARG A 354 3.30 22.28 12.71
N TRP A 355 2.87 21.05 12.43
CA TRP A 355 1.49 20.66 12.61
C TRP A 355 1.05 20.76 14.09
N LEU A 356 1.90 20.31 15.03
CA LEU A 356 1.65 20.41 16.46
C LEU A 356 1.63 21.85 16.97
N LEU A 357 2.47 22.74 16.44
CA LEU A 357 2.42 24.16 16.79
C LEU A 357 1.11 24.81 16.35
N GLU A 358 0.53 24.35 15.24
CA GLU A 358 -0.73 24.87 14.70
C GLU A 358 -1.97 24.22 15.34
N HIS A 359 -1.91 22.95 15.75
CA HIS A 359 -3.09 22.15 16.12
C HIS A 359 -2.99 21.41 17.46
N GLY A 360 -1.80 21.34 18.08
CA GLY A 360 -1.52 20.53 19.28
C GLY A 360 -1.91 21.20 20.61
N GLY A 361 -2.55 22.38 20.56
CA GLY A 361 -2.95 23.14 21.74
C GLY A 361 -1.78 23.49 22.66
N ALA A 362 -2.07 23.73 23.95
CA ALA A 362 -1.05 24.11 24.94
C ALA A 362 -0.02 22.99 25.22
N ALA A 363 -0.39 21.72 25.01
CA ALA A 363 0.46 20.57 25.30
C ALA A 363 1.39 20.19 24.13
N ASN A 364 1.20 20.76 22.93
CA ASN A 364 1.91 20.36 21.70
C ASN A 364 1.85 18.84 21.45
N THR A 365 0.73 18.21 21.78
CA THR A 365 0.49 16.78 21.58
C THR A 365 -0.58 16.54 20.52
N ILE A 366 -0.56 15.37 19.89
CA ILE A 366 -1.61 14.98 18.96
C ILE A 366 -2.92 14.78 19.75
N PRO A 367 -4.04 15.42 19.36
CA PRO A 367 -5.35 15.19 19.97
C PRO A 367 -5.73 13.70 19.97
N ALA A 368 -6.29 13.20 21.08
CA ALA A 368 -6.56 11.78 21.27
C ALA A 368 -7.53 11.18 20.23
N ASP A 369 -8.45 11.98 19.71
CA ASP A 369 -9.40 11.61 18.64
C ASP A 369 -8.73 11.43 17.27
N LEU A 370 -7.50 11.94 17.11
CA LEU A 370 -6.68 11.78 15.91
C LEU A 370 -5.61 10.70 16.08
N VAL A 371 -5.59 9.97 17.20
CA VAL A 371 -4.62 8.89 17.45
C VAL A 371 -5.23 7.53 17.13
N GLU A 372 -4.57 6.80 16.25
CA GLU A 372 -4.85 5.39 16.00
C GLU A 372 -3.96 4.53 16.92
N PRO A 373 -4.54 3.66 17.78
CA PRO A 373 -3.77 2.77 18.63
C PRO A 373 -3.05 1.69 17.80
N ILE A 374 -1.74 1.55 18.01
CA ILE A 374 -0.92 0.49 17.44
C ILE A 374 -0.49 -0.45 18.57
N ASP A 375 -1.17 -1.59 18.71
CA ASP A 375 -0.71 -2.63 19.64
C ASP A 375 0.34 -3.49 18.93
N LEU A 376 1.59 -3.30 19.33
CA LEU A 376 2.70 -4.12 18.90
C LEU A 376 2.85 -5.32 19.83
N PRO A 377 3.19 -6.51 19.31
CA PRO A 377 3.58 -7.62 20.16
C PRO A 377 4.82 -7.21 21.00
N PRO A 378 4.97 -7.76 22.21
CA PRO A 378 6.15 -7.50 23.04
C PRO A 378 7.42 -7.82 22.25
N ALA A 379 8.43 -6.96 22.34
CA ALA A 379 9.70 -7.16 21.66
C ALA A 379 10.27 -8.53 22.04
N PRO A 380 10.82 -9.30 21.09
CA PRO A 380 11.47 -10.56 21.41
C PRO A 380 12.60 -10.31 22.42
N ALA A 381 12.69 -11.16 23.44
CA ALA A 381 13.77 -11.08 24.42
C ALA A 381 15.12 -11.18 23.69
N PRO A 382 16.12 -10.36 24.04
CA PRO A 382 17.43 -10.44 23.39
C PRO A 382 18.00 -11.84 23.62
N THR A 383 18.11 -12.62 22.54
CA THR A 383 18.88 -13.85 22.55
C THR A 383 20.35 -13.49 22.60
N TYR A 384 20.87 -13.29 23.81
CA TYR A 384 22.32 -13.28 24.03
C TYR A 384 22.84 -14.67 23.72
N THR A 385 23.40 -14.87 22.53
CA THR A 385 24.31 -15.98 22.29
C THR A 385 25.60 -15.66 23.03
N ALA A 386 25.71 -16.19 24.25
CA ALA A 386 26.96 -16.20 25.00
C ALA A 386 27.96 -17.11 24.26
N ASN A 387 28.69 -16.57 23.29
CA ASN A 387 29.96 -17.17 22.88
C ASN A 387 31.03 -16.70 23.85
N GLY A 388 31.04 -17.32 25.03
CA GLY A 388 32.27 -17.53 25.76
C GLY A 388 32.97 -18.75 25.18
N ASP A 389 34.15 -18.56 24.59
CA ASP A 389 35.28 -19.41 24.96
C ASP A 389 36.59 -18.81 24.46
N THR A 390 37.42 -18.51 25.45
CA THR A 390 38.85 -18.25 25.37
C THR A 390 39.59 -19.48 24.85
N ALA A 391 40.43 -19.31 23.83
CA ALA A 391 41.56 -20.21 23.59
C ALA A 391 42.71 -19.46 22.92
N ASP A 392 43.62 -19.01 23.78
CA ASP A 392 45.04 -18.84 23.49
C ASP A 392 45.60 -20.14 22.88
N ARG A 393 46.27 -20.05 21.72
CA ARG A 393 47.24 -21.03 21.20
C ARG A 393 47.99 -20.46 19.98
N GLY A 394 49.21 -20.00 20.26
CA GLY A 394 50.45 -20.51 19.64
C GLY A 394 50.57 -20.46 18.12
N ALA A 395 51.39 -19.52 17.64
CA ALA A 395 51.94 -19.51 16.30
C ALA A 395 52.86 -20.72 16.06
N GLU A 396 52.62 -21.47 14.98
CA GLU A 396 53.61 -22.37 14.39
C GLU A 396 53.67 -22.18 12.86
N LYS A 397 54.90 -21.99 12.38
CA LYS A 397 55.29 -21.73 10.99
C LYS A 397 55.16 -23.00 10.14
N LEU A 398 54.66 -22.86 8.91
CA LEU A 398 54.82 -23.84 7.82
C LEU A 398 55.84 -23.30 6.80
N PRO A 399 56.78 -24.13 6.29
CA PRO A 399 57.74 -23.71 5.27
C PRO A 399 57.18 -23.86 3.84
N ALA A 400 57.72 -23.05 2.92
CA ALA A 400 57.40 -23.03 1.49
C ALA A 400 57.95 -24.27 0.74
N PRO A 401 57.30 -24.69 -0.37
CA PRO A 401 57.66 -25.89 -1.11
C PRO A 401 58.85 -25.66 -2.05
N ALA A 402 59.57 -26.76 -2.35
CA ALA A 402 60.69 -26.84 -3.29
C ALA A 402 60.26 -26.78 -4.76
#